data_AF-A0A0F2PLW5-F1
#
_entry.id   AF-A0A0F2PLW5-F1
#
_cell.length_a   1.000
_cell.length_b   1.000
_cell.length_c   1.000
_cell.angle_alpha   90.00
_cell.angle_beta   90.00
_cell.angle_gamma   90.00
#
_symmetry.space_group_name_H-M   'P 1'
#
loop_
_entity.id
_entity.type
_entity.pdbx_description
1 polymer ?
#
loop_
_entity_poly.entity_id
_entity_poly.type
_entity_poly.pdbx_seq_one_letter_code
_entity_poly.pdbx_strand_id
1 'polypeptide(L)' 'MFNTFPINEKMHIHSLDGELREATILKRLGDNDYLAEYNGVKCHAIYNPFVNHFYVDDKYGIIKDKAPGRNEPCR' A
#
# COMPACT_ATOMS: atom_id res chain seq x y z
N MET A 1 5.20 -17.39 -3.43
CA MET A 1 4.18 -16.93 -4.39
C MET A 1 2.90 -16.70 -3.60
N PHE A 2 2.62 -15.45 -3.23
CA PHE A 2 1.43 -15.08 -2.46
C PHE A 2 0.21 -15.11 -3.39
N ASN A 3 -0.49 -16.25 -3.42
CA ASN A 3 -1.62 -16.48 -4.33
C ASN A 3 -2.98 -16.48 -3.62
N THR A 4 -2.99 -16.19 -2.31
CA THR A 4 -4.18 -16.19 -1.45
C THR A 4 -4.28 -14.82 -0.78
N PHE A 5 -5.20 -13.98 -1.27
CA PHE A 5 -5.55 -12.71 -0.64
C PHE A 5 -7.00 -12.81 -0.11
N PRO A 6 -7.38 -12.12 0.98
CA PRO A 6 -6.59 -11.13 1.73
C PRO A 6 -5.53 -11.72 2.66
N ILE A 7 -4.37 -11.08 2.75
CA ILE A 7 -3.29 -11.42 3.71
C ILE A 7 -3.31 -10.36 4.80
N ASN A 8 -3.63 -10.75 6.03
CA ASN A 8 -3.51 -9.89 7.21
C ASN A 8 -2.15 -10.14 7.88
N GLU A 9 -1.29 -9.15 7.89
CA GLU A 9 0.02 -9.24 8.56
C GLU A 9 0.46 -7.88 9.10
N LYS A 10 1.48 -7.90 9.99
CA LYS A 10 2.12 -6.68 10.47
C LYS A 10 3.11 -6.18 9.42
N MET A 11 2.87 -4.96 8.94
CA MET A 11 3.66 -4.32 7.90
C MET A 11 4.10 -2.93 8.30
N HIS A 12 5.18 -2.45 7.67
CA HIS A 12 5.78 -1.16 7.99
C HIS A 12 4.92 -0.04 7.41
N ILE A 13 4.33 0.79 8.25
CA ILE A 13 3.50 1.93 7.81
C ILE A 13 4.35 3.19 7.75
N HIS A 14 4.36 3.85 6.59
CA HIS A 14 5.15 5.07 6.38
C HIS A 14 4.74 6.21 7.32
N SER A 15 3.44 6.41 7.60
CA SER A 15 2.99 7.45 8.54
C SER A 15 3.42 7.26 9.99
N LEU A 16 3.81 6.06 10.39
CA LEU A 16 4.24 5.75 11.76
C LEU A 16 5.76 5.58 11.83
N ASP A 17 6.53 6.29 11.00
CA ASP A 17 7.99 6.19 10.97
C ASP A 17 8.51 4.76 10.69
N GLY A 18 7.68 3.93 10.01
CA GLY A 18 7.98 2.52 9.78
C GLY A 18 7.64 1.60 10.94
N GLU A 19 6.72 1.95 11.85
CA GLU A 19 6.21 0.99 12.82
C GLU A 19 5.44 -0.17 12.16
N LEU A 20 5.52 -1.34 12.79
CA LEU A 20 4.79 -2.54 12.41
C LEU A 20 3.33 -2.42 12.84
N ARG A 21 2.42 -2.27 11.88
CA ARG A 21 0.98 -2.29 12.14
C ARG A 21 0.27 -3.35 11.34
N GLU A 22 -0.83 -3.81 11.90
CA GLU A 22 -1.75 -4.72 11.24
C GLU A 22 -2.41 -4.03 10.07
N ALA A 23 -2.25 -4.62 8.90
CA ALA A 23 -2.94 -4.17 7.72
C ALA A 23 -3.07 -5.32 6.72
N THR A 24 -3.94 -5.13 5.74
CA THR A 24 -4.45 -6.24 4.93
C THR A 24 -4.08 -6.06 3.48
N ILE A 25 -3.25 -6.94 2.93
CA ILE A 25 -2.99 -6.96 1.48
C ILE A 25 -4.18 -7.60 0.77
N LEU A 26 -4.86 -6.81 -0.06
CA LEU A 26 -6.05 -7.18 -0.82
C LEU A 26 -5.72 -7.85 -2.15
N LYS A 27 -4.72 -7.34 -2.89
CA LYS A 27 -4.31 -7.88 -4.19
C LYS A 27 -2.98 -7.31 -4.63
N ARG A 28 -2.34 -7.91 -5.62
CA ARG A 28 -1.22 -7.31 -6.36
C ARG A 28 -1.75 -6.44 -7.48
N LEU A 29 -1.25 -5.20 -7.60
CA LEU A 29 -1.63 -4.27 -8.67
C LEU A 29 -0.63 -4.28 -9.82
N GLY A 30 0.66 -4.49 -9.54
CA GLY A 30 1.71 -4.45 -10.56
C GLY A 30 3.02 -5.12 -10.17
N ASP A 31 4.11 -4.69 -10.80
CA ASP A 31 5.46 -5.15 -10.48
C ASP A 31 5.95 -4.54 -9.18
N ASN A 32 6.01 -5.36 -8.14
CA ASN A 32 6.31 -4.97 -6.77
C ASN A 32 5.25 -4.07 -6.08
N ASP A 33 4.15 -3.74 -6.77
CA ASP A 33 3.07 -2.92 -6.23
C ASP A 33 1.88 -3.78 -5.76
N TYR A 34 1.49 -3.58 -4.51
CA TYR A 34 0.44 -4.32 -3.81
C TYR A 34 -0.59 -3.36 -3.25
N LEU A 35 -1.86 -3.75 -3.31
CA LEU A 35 -2.96 -3.05 -2.68
C LEU A 35 -3.08 -3.49 -1.22
N ALA A 36 -2.83 -2.56 -0.32
CA ALA A 36 -3.04 -2.69 1.10
C ALA A 36 -4.34 -2.00 1.54
N GLU A 37 -4.95 -2.45 2.62
CA GLU A 37 -6.01 -1.77 3.33
C GLU A 37 -5.60 -1.59 4.78
N TYR A 38 -5.57 -0.33 5.21
CA TYR A 38 -5.27 0.07 6.57
C TYR A 38 -6.38 0.98 7.07
N ASN A 39 -7.05 0.57 8.15
CA ASN A 39 -8.12 1.35 8.79
C ASN A 39 -9.26 1.78 7.83
N GLY A 40 -9.60 0.94 6.84
CA GLY A 40 -10.60 1.22 5.80
C GLY A 40 -10.10 2.11 4.65
N VAL A 41 -8.83 2.51 4.67
CA VAL A 41 -8.17 3.26 3.59
C VAL A 41 -7.35 2.30 2.75
N LYS A 42 -7.55 2.34 1.44
CA LYS A 42 -6.75 1.56 0.48
C LYS A 42 -5.47 2.30 0.15
N CYS A 43 -4.34 1.63 0.24
CA CYS A 43 -3.02 2.20 0.06
C CYS A 43 -2.15 1.33 -0.85
N HIS A 44 -1.13 1.91 -1.45
CA HIS A 44 -0.08 1.18 -2.14
C HIS A 44 0.92 0.61 -1.12
N ALA A 45 1.40 -0.59 -1.40
CA ALA A 45 2.41 -1.27 -0.63
C ALA A 45 3.47 -1.87 -1.55
N ILE A 46 4.71 -1.81 -1.11
CA ILE A 46 5.90 -2.25 -1.82
C ILE A 46 6.47 -3.43 -1.04
N TYR A 47 6.80 -4.51 -1.75
CA TYR A 47 7.37 -5.72 -1.14
C TYR A 47 8.87 -5.78 -1.36
N ASN A 48 9.65 -5.77 -0.29
CA ASN A 48 11.10 -5.91 -0.42
C ASN A 48 11.51 -7.38 -0.27
N PRO A 49 11.93 -8.09 -1.35
CA PRO A 49 12.31 -9.50 -1.28
C PRO A 49 13.61 -9.76 -0.51
N PHE A 50 14.45 -8.74 -0.30
CA PHE A 50 15.69 -8.89 0.46
C PHE A 50 15.45 -9.09 1.95
N VAL A 51 14.46 -8.38 2.49
CA VAL A 51 14.05 -8.48 3.90
C VAL A 51 12.76 -9.29 4.08
N ASN A 52 12.07 -9.65 2.99
CA ASN A 52 10.76 -10.30 3.00
C ASN A 52 9.68 -9.51 3.76
N HIS A 53 9.78 -8.17 3.76
CA HIS A 53 8.84 -7.28 4.44
C HIS A 53 8.04 -6.41 3.45
N PHE A 54 6.80 -6.11 3.83
CA PHE A 54 5.93 -5.16 3.14
C PHE A 54 6.04 -3.77 3.78
N TYR A 55 6.17 -2.76 2.91
CA TYR A 55 6.18 -1.35 3.24
C TYR A 55 4.95 -0.69 2.66
N VAL A 56 4.13 -0.09 3.51
CA VAL A 56 2.84 0.49 3.14
C VAL A 56 2.97 1.99 3.14
N ASP A 57 2.66 2.59 2.00
CA ASP A 57 2.64 4.03 1.86
C ASP A 57 1.21 4.54 2.04
N ASP A 58 0.83 4.83 3.28
CA ASP A 58 -0.49 5.37 3.62
C ASP A 58 -0.55 6.90 3.54
N LYS A 59 0.55 7.57 3.20
CA LYS A 59 0.63 9.03 3.15
C LYS A 59 0.46 9.57 1.74
N TYR A 60 1.24 9.05 0.80
CA TYR A 60 1.21 9.41 -0.62
C TYR A 60 0.56 8.32 -1.48
N GLY A 61 0.65 7.06 -1.05
CA GLY A 61 0.09 5.90 -1.73
C GLY A 61 -1.40 5.65 -1.47
N ILE A 62 -2.16 6.61 -0.92
CA ILE A 62 -3.60 6.43 -0.70
C ILE A 62 -4.33 6.34 -2.04
N ILE A 63 -4.97 5.19 -2.29
CA ILE A 63 -5.86 4.99 -3.44
C ILE A 63 -7.23 5.55 -3.10
N LYS A 64 -7.45 6.82 -3.47
CA LYS A 64 -8.77 7.44 -3.41
C LYS A 64 -9.55 7.02 -4.66
N ASP A 65 -10.54 6.16 -4.47
CA ASP A 65 -11.53 5.83 -5.50
C ASP A 65 -12.44 7.06 -5.72
N LYS A 66 -11.95 8.06 -6.49
CA LYS A 66 -12.79 9.09 -7.14
C LYS A 66 -12.00 10.04 -8.07
N ALA A 67 -12.25 9.82 -9.37
CA ALA A 67 -12.47 10.79 -10.47
C ALA A 67 -11.32 11.70 -10.97
N PRO A 68 -11.23 11.92 -12.30
CA PRO A 68 -10.15 12.70 -12.94
C PRO A 68 -10.33 14.17 -12.63
N GLY A 69 -9.37 14.80 -11.97
CA GLY A 69 -9.61 16.15 -11.48
C GLY A 69 -8.41 16.86 -10.89
N ARG A 70 -7.29 16.90 -11.62
CA ARG A 70 -6.49 18.11 -11.85
C ARG A 70 -5.19 17.71 -12.56
N ASN A 71 -5.25 17.74 -13.89
CA ASN A 71 -4.14 18.27 -14.64
C ASN A 71 -3.96 19.71 -14.13
N GLU A 72 -2.90 20.00 -13.40
CA GLU A 72 -2.31 21.34 -13.46
C GLU A 72 -1.00 21.21 -14.22
N PRO A 73 -1.02 21.39 -15.56
CA PRO A 73 0.19 21.74 -16.28
C PRO A 73 0.47 23.24 -16.08
N CYS A 74 1.76 23.52 -15.92
CA CYS A 74 2.43 24.82 -16.06
C CYS A 74 2.16 25.90 -15.00
N ARG A 75 3.24 26.20 -14.26
CA ARG A 75 3.74 27.57 -14.23
C ARG A 75 5.26 27.59 -14.36
#